data_AF-A0A931J470-F1
#
_entry.id   AF-A0A931J470-F1
#
_cell.length_a   1.000
_cell.length_b   1.000
_cell.length_c   1.000
_cell.angle_alpha   90.00
_cell.angle_beta   90.00
_cell.angle_gamma   90.00
#
_symmetry.space_group_name_H-M   'P 1'
#
loop_
_entity.id
_entity.type
_entity.pdbx_description
1 polymer ?
#
loop_
_entity_poly.entity_id
_entity_poly.type
_entity_poly.pdbx_seq_one_letter_code
_entity_poly.pdbx_strand_id
1 'polypeptide(L)'
;MQIEFGPYSEMGKAWMQPSTDGSPYAMRVIQQALVTDAQGQQTLFFAASGQTSDSFPHHKSAVFVVPVSRVAQSGVLQYRKMPLEDELERGMGLDAHDLELVSLGAGVQAWLVNVQQAFHGEELTEQRTDVWVLAFFGGEIHRLASIPTLVEGDGNCQDLDAEFAHWQARRTDPANRPDPAHPATTAPAADPSSQSPEAPAREDGPPPRCYRVQVDYRFAPGAAGSLASLELVQRGWRGQELLPAQQWTVRFNPRSLTYPLPAGVGNPVDD
;
A
#
# COMPACT_ATOMS: atom_id res chain seq x y z
N MET A 1 23.42 7.59 -18.65
CA MET A 1 22.26 7.82 -17.77
C MET A 1 21.02 7.64 -18.63
N GLN A 2 20.26 6.58 -18.37
CA GLN A 2 19.13 6.15 -19.19
C GLN A 2 17.99 7.15 -19.02
N ILE A 3 17.45 7.64 -20.14
CA ILE A 3 16.30 8.52 -20.17
C ILE A 3 15.08 7.66 -19.77
N GLU A 4 14.60 7.77 -18.53
CA GLU A 4 13.47 6.98 -18.01
C GLU A 4 12.10 7.45 -18.55
N PHE A 5 12.04 8.65 -19.12
CA PHE A 5 10.84 9.25 -19.70
C PHE A 5 11.11 9.61 -21.17
N GLY A 6 10.32 9.06 -22.09
CA GLY A 6 10.36 9.43 -23.50
C GLY A 6 9.76 10.81 -23.77
N PRO A 7 9.55 11.17 -25.05
CA PRO A 7 9.10 12.51 -25.43
C PRO A 7 7.75 12.86 -24.82
N TYR A 8 7.58 14.15 -24.48
CA TYR A 8 6.29 14.68 -24.06
C TYR A 8 5.35 14.78 -25.27
N SER A 9 4.13 14.26 -25.12
CA SER A 9 3.06 14.36 -26.11
C SER A 9 2.15 15.53 -25.76
N GLU A 10 2.20 16.61 -26.55
CA GLU A 10 1.29 17.77 -26.40
C GLU A 10 -0.18 17.36 -26.52
N MET A 11 -0.49 16.47 -27.46
CA MET A 11 -1.85 15.96 -27.69
C MET A 11 -2.34 15.13 -26.50
N GLY A 12 -1.46 14.33 -25.90
CA GLY A 12 -1.77 13.50 -24.74
C GLY A 12 -1.60 14.21 -23.39
N LYS A 13 -1.01 15.41 -23.37
CA LYS A 13 -0.52 16.10 -22.16
C LYS A 13 0.19 15.17 -21.17
N ALA A 14 1.06 14.31 -21.71
CA ALA A 14 1.65 13.20 -20.98
C ALA A 14 3.07 12.90 -21.48
N TRP A 15 3.94 12.40 -20.62
CA TRP A 15 5.22 11.84 -21.02
C TRP A 15 5.04 10.39 -21.44
N MET A 16 5.59 10.03 -22.60
CA MET A 16 5.55 8.64 -23.06
C MET A 16 6.67 7.86 -22.38
N GLN A 17 6.35 6.97 -21.46
CA GLN A 17 7.36 6.11 -20.84
C GLN A 17 7.47 4.80 -21.63
N PRO A 18 8.66 4.44 -22.14
CA PRO A 18 8.88 3.14 -22.74
C PRO A 18 8.72 2.05 -21.69
N SER A 19 8.03 0.97 -22.06
CA SER A 19 7.87 -0.22 -21.23
C SER A 19 8.86 -1.32 -21.65
N THR A 20 8.96 -2.36 -20.82
CA THR A 20 9.68 -3.58 -21.16
C THR A 20 8.96 -4.43 -22.20
N ASP A 21 7.63 -4.29 -22.33
CA ASP A 21 6.77 -5.02 -23.27
C ASP A 21 6.58 -4.32 -24.63
N GLY A 22 7.09 -3.09 -24.79
CA GLY A 22 6.97 -2.28 -26.01
C GLY A 22 5.73 -1.39 -26.10
N SER A 23 4.72 -1.55 -25.23
CA SER A 23 3.56 -0.66 -25.12
C SER A 23 3.91 0.62 -24.32
N PRO A 24 3.94 1.81 -24.94
CA PRO A 24 4.31 3.01 -24.22
C PRO A 24 3.20 3.43 -23.24
N TYR A 25 3.60 3.87 -22.04
CA TYR A 25 2.68 4.40 -21.03
C TYR A 25 2.53 5.91 -21.21
N ALA A 26 1.29 6.41 -21.17
CA ALA A 26 1.05 7.85 -21.09
C ALA A 26 1.05 8.28 -19.62
N MET A 27 2.18 8.78 -19.12
CA MET A 27 2.33 9.23 -17.73
C MET A 27 1.89 10.68 -17.56
N ARG A 28 1.03 10.94 -16.58
CA ARG A 28 0.53 12.28 -16.25
C ARG A 28 0.82 12.60 -14.80
N VAL A 29 1.20 13.85 -14.54
CA VAL A 29 1.25 14.36 -13.16
C VAL A 29 -0.19 14.51 -12.67
N ILE A 30 -0.51 13.82 -11.60
CA ILE A 30 -1.85 13.82 -10.98
C ILE A 30 -1.90 14.78 -9.79
N GLN A 31 -0.75 15.01 -9.13
CA GLN A 31 -0.64 16.00 -8.07
C GLN A 31 0.81 16.49 -7.96
N GLN A 32 0.97 17.76 -7.59
CA GLN A 32 2.29 18.34 -7.36
C GLN A 32 2.23 19.47 -6.32
N ALA A 33 3.32 19.67 -5.62
CA ALA A 33 3.50 20.80 -4.71
C ALA A 33 4.97 21.24 -4.66
N LEU A 34 5.20 22.54 -4.67
CA LEU A 34 6.51 23.13 -4.42
C LEU A 34 6.57 23.55 -2.96
N VAL A 35 7.43 22.91 -2.18
CA VAL A 35 7.61 23.20 -0.75
C VAL A 35 8.92 23.92 -0.54
N THR A 36 8.88 25.00 0.24
CA THR A 36 10.08 25.76 0.64
C THR A 36 10.35 25.50 2.12
N ASP A 37 11.55 25.03 2.44
CA ASP A 37 11.95 24.82 3.85
C ASP A 37 12.30 26.14 4.56
N ALA A 38 12.59 26.05 5.86
CA ALA A 38 12.94 27.22 6.67
C ALA A 38 14.25 27.91 6.22
N GLN A 39 15.08 27.21 5.46
CA GLN A 39 16.33 27.68 4.88
C GLN A 39 16.14 28.24 3.46
N GLY A 40 14.90 28.32 2.97
CA GLY A 40 14.57 28.82 1.64
C GLY A 40 14.87 27.83 0.50
N GLN A 41 15.23 26.58 0.81
CA GLN A 41 15.44 25.55 -0.20
C GLN A 41 14.10 25.05 -0.71
N GLN A 42 13.96 25.01 -2.03
CA GLN A 42 12.75 24.53 -2.68
C GLN A 42 12.89 23.06 -3.05
N THR A 43 11.83 22.30 -2.81
CA THR A 43 11.70 20.89 -3.22
C THR A 43 10.35 20.71 -3.90
N LEU A 44 10.36 20.21 -5.12
CA LEU A 44 9.16 19.83 -5.85
C LEU A 44 8.82 18.37 -5.51
N PHE A 45 7.62 18.16 -4.99
CA PHE A 45 7.00 16.87 -4.82
C PHE A 45 5.96 16.69 -5.91
N PHE A 46 5.94 15.55 -6.59
CA PHE A 46 4.86 15.24 -7.51
C PHE A 46 4.58 13.74 -7.57
N ALA A 47 3.35 13.40 -7.90
CA ALA A 47 2.93 12.05 -8.19
C ALA A 47 2.52 11.97 -9.65
N ALA A 48 2.84 10.85 -10.30
CA ALA A 48 2.43 10.58 -11.65
C ALA A 48 1.78 9.20 -11.76
N SER A 49 0.74 9.13 -12.58
CA SER A 49 0.02 7.91 -12.90
C SER A 49 -0.19 7.85 -14.41
N GLY A 50 -0.17 6.65 -14.97
CA GLY A 50 -0.33 6.41 -16.39
C GLY A 50 -0.89 5.02 -16.66
N GLN A 51 -1.38 4.84 -17.87
CA GLN A 51 -1.95 3.57 -18.34
C GLN A 51 -1.33 3.19 -19.69
N THR A 52 -1.25 1.89 -19.98
CA THR A 52 -0.93 1.40 -21.33
C THR A 52 -2.06 1.74 -22.30
N SER A 53 -1.71 1.81 -23.58
CA SER A 53 -2.66 2.03 -24.67
C SER A 53 -3.20 0.73 -25.30
N ASP A 54 -2.89 -0.43 -24.72
CA ASP A 54 -3.30 -1.74 -25.23
C ASP A 54 -4.68 -2.16 -24.71
N SER A 55 -5.16 -3.32 -25.18
CA SER A 55 -6.48 -3.86 -24.83
C SER A 55 -6.58 -4.37 -23.38
N PHE A 56 -5.46 -4.42 -22.65
CA PHE A 56 -5.39 -4.85 -21.25
C PHE A 56 -4.66 -3.77 -20.44
N PRO A 57 -5.38 -2.73 -19.98
CA PRO A 57 -4.75 -1.56 -19.38
C PRO A 57 -3.95 -1.96 -18.13
N HIS A 58 -2.64 -1.83 -18.24
CA HIS A 58 -1.73 -1.87 -17.10
C HIS A 58 -1.53 -0.43 -16.62
N HIS A 59 -1.59 -0.24 -15.31
CA HIS A 59 -1.38 1.05 -14.70
C HIS A 59 0.04 1.15 -14.12
N LYS A 60 0.64 2.33 -14.23
CA LYS A 60 1.90 2.68 -13.59
C LYS A 60 1.73 3.94 -12.78
N SER A 61 2.16 3.88 -11.52
CA SER A 61 2.10 5.00 -10.60
C SER A 61 3.42 5.14 -9.86
N ALA A 62 3.86 6.38 -9.64
CA ALA A 62 5.06 6.66 -8.88
C ALA A 62 5.00 8.04 -8.21
N VAL A 63 5.67 8.17 -7.06
CA VAL A 63 5.91 9.46 -6.41
C VAL A 63 7.36 9.90 -6.62
N PHE A 64 7.54 11.21 -6.72
CA PHE A 64 8.80 11.85 -7.06
C PHE A 64 9.13 13.01 -6.13
N VAL A 65 10.42 13.17 -5.88
CA VAL A 65 10.98 14.29 -5.10
C VAL A 65 12.16 14.88 -5.86
N VAL A 66 12.10 16.19 -6.11
CA VAL A 66 13.11 16.95 -6.86
C VAL A 66 13.59 18.14 -6.01
N PRO A 67 14.75 18.03 -5.35
CA PRO A 67 15.38 19.18 -4.70
C PRO A 67 15.81 20.20 -5.74
N VAL A 68 15.12 21.34 -5.82
CA VAL A 68 15.29 22.37 -6.87
C VAL A 68 16.65 23.08 -6.74
N SER A 69 17.22 23.11 -5.54
CA SER A 69 18.50 23.75 -5.27
C SER A 69 19.74 22.98 -5.76
N ARG A 70 19.56 21.76 -6.30
CA ARG A 70 20.65 20.95 -6.85
C ARG A 70 20.48 20.77 -8.36
N VAL A 71 20.67 21.86 -9.10
CA VAL A 71 21.15 21.69 -10.48
C VAL A 71 22.53 21.05 -10.34
N ALA A 72 22.65 19.76 -10.68
CA ALA A 72 23.97 19.16 -10.78
C ALA A 72 24.80 20.02 -11.74
N GLN A 73 26.12 20.16 -11.53
CA GLN A 73 27.00 20.92 -12.43
C GLN A 73 26.88 20.49 -13.91
N SER A 74 26.27 19.33 -14.16
CA SER A 74 25.92 18.78 -15.47
C SER A 74 24.65 19.35 -16.13
N GLY A 75 23.87 20.19 -15.46
CA GLY A 75 22.57 20.66 -15.97
C GLY A 75 21.44 19.62 -15.90
N VAL A 76 21.67 18.48 -15.24
CA VAL A 76 20.67 17.41 -15.06
C VAL A 76 19.96 17.59 -13.72
N LEU A 77 18.62 17.56 -13.75
CA LEU A 77 17.79 17.55 -12.54
C LEU A 77 17.99 16.24 -11.77
N GLN A 78 18.37 16.34 -10.50
CA GLN A 78 18.41 15.19 -9.61
C GLN A 78 17.02 14.96 -9.01
N TYR A 79 16.50 13.74 -9.17
CA TYR A 79 15.24 13.33 -8.56
C TYR A 79 15.40 12.03 -7.79
N ARG A 80 14.40 11.72 -6.96
CA ARG A 80 14.11 10.38 -6.45
C ARG A 80 12.73 9.96 -6.87
N LYS A 81 12.58 8.65 -7.08
CA LYS A 81 11.38 8.00 -7.53
C LYS A 81 11.11 6.79 -6.64
N MET A 82 9.87 6.60 -6.25
CA MET A 82 9.38 5.34 -5.70
C MET A 82 8.26 4.84 -6.62
N PRO A 83 8.49 3.78 -7.42
CA PRO A 83 7.41 3.12 -8.15
C PRO A 83 6.45 2.47 -7.16
N LEU A 84 5.16 2.45 -7.49
CA LEU A 84 4.08 1.87 -6.68
C LEU A 84 3.43 0.66 -7.37
N GLU A 85 3.96 0.25 -8.51
CA GLU A 85 3.36 -0.66 -9.49
C GLU A 85 3.15 -2.09 -8.95
N ASP A 86 4.12 -2.61 -8.19
CA ASP A 86 4.06 -3.97 -7.60
C ASP A 86 3.22 -4.04 -6.33
N GLU A 87 2.85 -2.89 -5.75
CA GLU A 87 2.21 -2.81 -4.44
C GLU A 87 0.74 -2.35 -4.50
N LEU A 88 0.32 -1.71 -5.61
CA LEU A 88 -1.08 -1.46 -5.91
C LEU A 88 -1.71 -2.73 -6.51
N GLU A 89 -3.02 -2.93 -6.33
CA GLU A 89 -3.69 -4.02 -7.05
C GLU A 89 -3.53 -3.87 -8.55
N ARG A 90 -3.40 -5.03 -9.21
CA ARG A 90 -3.26 -5.08 -10.67
C ARG A 90 -4.46 -4.39 -11.31
N GLY A 91 -4.18 -3.31 -12.04
CA GLY A 91 -5.18 -2.61 -12.84
C GLY A 91 -5.73 -1.33 -12.19
N MET A 92 -5.23 -0.89 -11.03
CA MET A 92 -5.62 0.40 -10.46
C MET A 92 -4.49 1.44 -10.58
N GLY A 93 -4.75 2.50 -11.35
CA GLY A 93 -3.92 3.69 -11.35
C GLY A 93 -4.31 4.62 -10.22
N LEU A 94 -3.36 5.39 -9.70
CA LEU A 94 -3.68 6.43 -8.71
C LEU A 94 -4.34 7.63 -9.39
N ASP A 95 -5.29 8.24 -8.68
CA ASP A 95 -5.80 9.56 -8.98
C ASP A 95 -5.35 10.61 -7.95
N ALA A 96 -5.83 11.85 -8.10
CA ALA A 96 -5.47 12.94 -7.18
C ALA A 96 -6.17 12.85 -5.80
N HIS A 97 -7.27 12.11 -5.68
CA HIS A 97 -7.99 11.89 -4.42
C HIS A 97 -7.36 10.77 -3.60
N ASP A 98 -6.63 9.86 -4.24
CA ASP A 98 -5.85 8.83 -3.57
C ASP A 98 -4.60 9.39 -2.88
N LEU A 99 -4.30 10.69 -3.05
CA LEU A 99 -3.05 11.30 -2.66
C LEU A 99 -3.25 12.59 -1.86
N GLU A 100 -2.48 12.70 -0.78
CA GLU A 100 -2.39 13.92 0.01
C GLU A 100 -0.94 14.18 0.38
N LEU A 101 -0.45 15.40 0.14
CA LEU A 101 0.85 15.81 0.66
C LEU A 101 0.65 16.52 2.01
N VAL A 102 1.22 15.94 3.06
CA VAL A 102 1.11 16.46 4.43
C VAL A 102 2.47 16.80 5.00
N SER A 103 2.50 17.76 5.93
CA SER A 103 3.69 18.01 6.75
C SER A 103 3.63 17.16 8.01
N LEU A 104 4.69 16.38 8.24
CA LEU A 104 4.87 15.60 9.46
C LEU A 104 5.61 16.38 10.56
N GLY A 105 5.84 17.68 10.40
CA GLY A 105 6.70 18.46 11.29
C GLY A 105 8.19 18.31 10.98
N ALA A 106 9.02 19.08 11.69
CA ALA A 106 10.48 19.15 11.49
C ALA A 106 10.93 19.39 10.03
N GLY A 107 10.10 20.07 9.21
CA GLY A 107 10.38 20.31 7.80
C GLY A 107 10.15 19.10 6.88
N VAL A 108 9.66 17.98 7.40
CA VAL A 108 9.42 16.76 6.62
C VAL A 108 8.03 16.80 5.98
N GLN A 109 8.00 16.48 4.70
CA GLN A 109 6.79 16.28 3.91
C GLN A 109 6.62 14.78 3.64
N ALA A 110 5.38 14.33 3.60
CA ALA A 110 5.04 12.96 3.27
C ALA A 110 3.82 12.90 2.35
N TRP A 111 3.86 11.99 1.38
CA TRP A 111 2.69 11.54 0.65
C TRP A 111 1.90 10.56 1.51
N LEU A 112 0.63 10.82 1.71
CA LEU A 112 -0.36 9.82 2.09
C LEU A 112 -0.92 9.24 0.80
N VAL A 113 -0.84 7.93 0.66
CA VAL A 113 -1.32 7.20 -0.52
C VAL A 113 -2.38 6.22 -0.07
N ASN A 114 -3.62 6.39 -0.52
CA ASN A 114 -4.69 5.43 -0.33
C ASN A 114 -4.48 4.26 -1.29
N VAL A 115 -4.45 3.05 -0.75
CA VAL A 115 -4.25 1.82 -1.50
C VAL A 115 -5.31 0.81 -1.09
N GLN A 116 -6.13 0.38 -2.05
CA GLN A 116 -7.05 -0.72 -1.85
C GLN A 116 -6.35 -2.03 -2.23
N GLN A 117 -6.65 -3.08 -1.48
CA GLN A 117 -6.13 -4.43 -1.61
C GLN A 117 -7.27 -5.41 -1.34
N ALA A 118 -7.50 -6.32 -2.27
CA ALA A 118 -8.36 -7.48 -2.11
C ALA A 118 -7.48 -8.70 -1.91
N PHE A 119 -7.75 -9.45 -0.85
CA PHE A 119 -7.16 -10.75 -0.59
C PHE A 119 -8.20 -11.81 -0.89
N HIS A 120 -7.95 -12.62 -1.91
CA HIS A 120 -8.83 -13.72 -2.27
C HIS A 120 -8.38 -15.00 -1.56
N GLY A 121 -9.24 -15.52 -0.68
CA GLY A 121 -9.25 -16.92 -0.26
C GLY A 121 -9.94 -17.81 -1.32
N GLU A 122 -10.02 -19.13 -1.06
CA GLU A 122 -10.63 -20.08 -1.99
C GLU A 122 -12.10 -19.74 -2.31
N GLU A 123 -12.86 -19.22 -1.34
CA GLU A 123 -14.27 -18.82 -1.51
C GLU A 123 -14.62 -17.42 -0.96
N LEU A 124 -13.73 -16.80 -0.18
CA LEU A 124 -13.99 -15.56 0.57
C LEU A 124 -12.97 -14.48 0.23
N THR A 125 -13.39 -13.21 0.21
CA THR A 125 -12.50 -12.09 -0.11
C THR A 125 -12.40 -11.13 1.08
N GLU A 126 -11.18 -10.82 1.54
CA GLU A 126 -10.96 -9.67 2.41
C GLU A 126 -10.73 -8.44 1.55
N GLN A 127 -11.47 -7.37 1.81
CA GLN A 127 -11.19 -6.05 1.27
C GLN A 127 -10.46 -5.23 2.33
N ARG A 128 -9.33 -4.65 1.95
CA ARG A 128 -8.48 -3.86 2.84
C ARG A 128 -8.08 -2.57 2.17
N THR A 129 -8.24 -1.45 2.87
CA THR A 129 -7.71 -0.14 2.45
C THR A 129 -6.59 0.28 3.38
N ASP A 130 -5.39 0.42 2.84
CA ASP A 130 -4.22 0.92 3.54
C ASP A 130 -3.92 2.37 3.15
N VAL A 131 -3.47 3.17 4.11
CA VAL A 131 -2.81 4.45 3.87
C VAL A 131 -1.31 4.27 4.04
N TRP A 132 -0.57 4.44 2.96
CA TRP A 132 0.90 4.48 3.03
C TRP A 132 1.38 5.88 3.30
N VAL A 133 2.34 5.99 4.22
CA VAL A 133 2.99 7.25 4.57
C VAL A 133 4.38 7.24 3.96
N LEU A 134 4.57 7.93 2.84
CA LEU A 134 5.82 7.94 2.09
C LEU A 134 6.54 9.28 2.29
N ALA A 135 7.73 9.28 2.88
CA ALA A 135 8.47 10.51 3.14
C ALA A 135 9.90 10.45 2.60
N PHE A 136 10.46 11.62 2.30
CA PHE A 136 11.83 11.75 1.83
C PHE A 136 12.81 11.90 2.99
N PHE A 137 13.73 10.95 3.13
CA PHE A 137 14.79 10.95 4.16
C PHE A 137 16.12 10.48 3.57
N GLY A 138 17.22 11.07 4.01
CA GLY A 138 18.57 10.56 3.70
C GLY A 138 18.90 10.48 2.20
N GLY A 139 18.14 11.17 1.34
CA GLY A 139 18.30 11.09 -0.09
C GLY A 139 17.45 10.02 -0.77
N GLU A 140 16.55 9.32 -0.07
CA GLU A 140 15.65 8.31 -0.63
C GLU A 140 14.20 8.54 -0.15
N ILE A 141 13.24 7.90 -0.84
CA ILE A 141 11.83 7.88 -0.40
C ILE A 141 11.65 6.63 0.45
N HIS A 142 11.05 6.78 1.63
CA HIS A 142 10.82 5.70 2.60
C HIS A 142 9.32 5.56 2.91
N ARG A 143 8.83 4.32 2.97
CA ARG A 143 7.53 4.02 3.57
C ARG A 143 7.66 4.01 5.10
N LEU A 144 7.17 5.06 5.74
CA LEU A 144 7.19 5.22 7.19
C LEU A 144 6.14 4.35 7.88
N ALA A 145 4.98 4.13 7.24
CA ALA A 145 3.90 3.32 7.77
C ALA A 145 3.00 2.78 6.64
N SER A 146 2.30 1.69 6.92
CA SER A 146 1.14 1.19 6.15
C SER A 146 -0.01 1.03 7.14
N ILE A 147 -0.94 1.98 7.16
CA ILE A 147 -2.01 2.05 8.15
C ILE A 147 -3.26 1.40 7.55
N PRO A 148 -3.73 0.25 8.06
CA PRO A 148 -5.00 -0.32 7.62
C PRO A 148 -6.14 0.56 8.12
N THR A 149 -6.79 1.29 7.22
CA THR A 149 -7.88 2.23 7.53
C THR A 149 -9.25 1.58 7.42
N LEU A 150 -9.38 0.55 6.60
CA LEU A 150 -10.56 -0.29 6.49
C LEU A 150 -10.12 -1.73 6.27
N VAL A 151 -10.70 -2.67 7.02
CA VAL A 151 -10.58 -4.11 6.78
C VAL A 151 -11.96 -4.73 6.90
N GLU A 152 -12.39 -5.44 5.87
CA GLU A 152 -13.73 -5.99 5.74
C GLU A 152 -13.67 -7.39 5.11
N GLY A 153 -14.17 -8.39 5.81
CA GLY A 153 -14.38 -9.72 5.22
C GLY A 153 -15.70 -9.76 4.45
N ASP A 154 -15.66 -10.15 3.18
CA ASP A 154 -16.84 -10.37 2.36
C ASP A 154 -17.32 -11.82 2.52
N GLY A 155 -18.58 -12.00 2.96
CA GLY A 155 -19.20 -13.31 3.10
C GLY A 155 -20.17 -13.46 4.27
N ASN A 156 -20.71 -14.67 4.38
CA ASN A 156 -21.52 -15.12 5.49
C ASN A 156 -20.66 -15.22 6.77
N CYS A 157 -21.07 -14.59 7.86
CA CYS A 157 -20.32 -14.63 9.11
C CYS A 157 -20.08 -16.04 9.66
N GLN A 158 -21.05 -16.93 9.52
CA GLN A 158 -20.95 -18.30 9.97
C GLN A 158 -19.88 -19.07 9.19
N ASP A 159 -19.77 -18.83 7.89
CA ASP A 159 -18.77 -19.50 7.04
C ASP A 159 -17.37 -18.96 7.31
N LEU A 160 -17.23 -17.63 7.40
CA LEU A 160 -15.97 -16.96 7.75
C LEU A 160 -15.43 -17.40 9.12
N ASP A 161 -16.29 -17.44 10.15
CA ASP A 161 -15.88 -17.88 11.49
C ASP A 161 -15.56 -19.38 11.54
N ALA A 162 -16.28 -20.21 10.76
CA ALA A 162 -15.98 -21.64 10.64
C ALA A 162 -14.62 -21.88 9.98
N GLU A 163 -14.32 -21.19 8.87
CA GLU A 163 -13.03 -21.28 8.20
C GLU A 163 -11.88 -20.84 9.11
N PHE A 164 -12.05 -19.72 9.83
CA PHE A 164 -11.08 -19.26 10.81
C PHE A 164 -10.84 -20.27 11.93
N ALA A 165 -11.91 -20.85 12.49
CA ALA A 165 -11.79 -21.89 13.51
C ALA A 165 -11.07 -23.14 12.97
N HIS A 166 -11.35 -23.55 11.74
CA HIS A 166 -10.65 -24.64 11.06
C HIS A 166 -9.16 -24.32 10.87
N TRP A 167 -8.83 -23.11 10.42
CA TRP A 167 -7.45 -22.65 10.27
C TRP A 167 -6.71 -22.66 11.61
N GLN A 168 -7.34 -22.13 12.67
CA GLN A 168 -6.75 -22.09 14.01
C GLN A 168 -6.50 -23.49 14.53
N ALA A 169 -7.45 -24.41 14.37
CA ALA A 169 -7.31 -25.81 14.75
C ALA A 169 -6.12 -26.50 14.05
N ARG A 170 -5.93 -26.28 12.74
CA ARG A 170 -4.77 -26.81 11.98
C ARG A 170 -3.42 -26.31 12.52
N ARG A 171 -3.37 -25.10 13.09
CA ARG A 171 -2.12 -24.52 13.63
C ARG A 171 -1.84 -24.92 15.07
N THR A 172 -2.87 -25.09 15.89
CA THR A 172 -2.72 -25.40 17.32
C THR A 172 -2.64 -26.89 17.60
N ASP A 173 -3.13 -27.75 16.71
CA ASP A 173 -3.08 -29.21 16.84
C ASP A 173 -1.92 -29.80 16.00
N PRO A 174 -0.88 -30.38 16.63
CA PRO A 174 0.22 -31.03 15.91
C PRO A 174 -0.25 -32.19 15.02
N ALA A 175 -1.39 -32.81 15.31
CA ALA A 175 -1.95 -33.92 14.54
C ALA A 175 -2.64 -33.48 13.23
N ASN A 176 -2.99 -32.21 13.10
CA ASN A 176 -3.65 -31.62 11.92
C ASN A 176 -2.73 -30.68 11.13
N ARG A 177 -1.44 -30.64 11.45
CA ARG A 177 -0.45 -29.91 10.65
C ARG A 177 -0.30 -30.63 9.31
N PRO A 178 -0.50 -29.97 8.16
CA PRO A 178 -0.21 -30.59 6.88
C PRO A 178 1.27 -31.00 6.86
N ASP A 179 1.53 -32.28 6.70
CA ASP A 179 2.87 -32.81 6.55
C ASP A 179 3.39 -32.32 5.18
N PRO A 180 4.47 -31.53 5.09
CA PRO A 180 4.97 -31.01 3.80
C PRO A 180 5.40 -32.12 2.83
N ALA A 181 5.43 -33.39 3.28
CA ALA A 181 5.74 -34.55 2.48
C ALA A 181 4.52 -35.26 1.84
N HIS A 182 3.27 -34.90 2.16
CA HIS A 182 2.10 -35.60 1.61
C HIS A 182 0.92 -34.65 1.32
N PRO A 183 0.76 -34.15 0.08
CA PRO A 183 -0.51 -33.59 -0.35
C PRO A 183 -1.58 -34.68 -0.32
N ALA A 184 -2.72 -34.40 0.32
CA ALA A 184 -3.86 -35.29 0.38
C ALA A 184 -4.32 -35.63 -1.05
N THR A 185 -3.92 -36.80 -1.53
CA THR A 185 -4.29 -37.32 -2.83
C THR A 185 -5.64 -38.00 -2.68
N THR A 186 -6.72 -37.34 -3.08
CA THR A 186 -7.93 -38.04 -3.57
C THR A 186 -8.86 -37.10 -4.34
N ALA A 187 -8.62 -36.94 -5.64
CA ALA A 187 -9.67 -36.70 -6.62
C ALA A 187 -9.26 -37.36 -7.96
N PRO A 188 -10.18 -38.03 -8.68
CA PRO A 188 -9.86 -38.81 -9.86
C PRO A 188 -9.58 -37.92 -11.07
N ALA A 189 -8.66 -38.40 -11.91
CA ALA A 189 -8.15 -37.80 -13.15
C ALA A 189 -9.13 -36.87 -13.89
N ALA A 190 -8.77 -35.59 -13.96
CA ALA A 190 -9.30 -34.62 -14.93
C ALA A 190 -8.15 -34.03 -15.77
N ASP A 191 -8.45 -33.88 -17.06
CA ASP A 191 -7.63 -33.47 -18.20
C ASP A 191 -6.48 -32.46 -17.96
N PRO A 192 -5.30 -32.65 -18.58
CA PRO A 192 -4.20 -31.70 -18.52
C PRO A 192 -4.38 -30.60 -19.60
N SER A 193 -5.38 -29.73 -19.46
CA SER A 193 -5.56 -28.57 -20.35
C SER A 193 -6.37 -27.46 -19.69
N SER A 194 -5.87 -26.91 -18.58
CA SER A 194 -6.31 -25.60 -18.06
C SER A 194 -5.21 -25.04 -17.16
N GLN A 195 -4.18 -24.44 -17.77
CA GLN A 195 -3.27 -23.55 -17.05
C GLN A 195 -3.94 -22.18 -16.98
N SER A 196 -4.81 -22.01 -15.99
CA SER A 196 -5.13 -20.67 -15.49
C SER A 196 -3.89 -20.18 -14.72
N PRO A 197 -3.45 -18.92 -14.88
CA PRO A 197 -2.34 -18.41 -14.09
C PRO A 197 -2.77 -18.33 -12.63
N GLU A 198 -2.35 -19.30 -11.84
CA GLU A 198 -2.39 -19.25 -10.37
C GLU A 198 -1.82 -17.90 -9.93
N ALA A 199 -2.67 -17.09 -9.33
CA ALA A 199 -2.23 -16.01 -8.46
C ALA A 199 -1.29 -16.64 -7.41
N PRO A 200 -0.18 -15.99 -7.02
CA PRO A 200 0.70 -16.56 -6.01
C PRO A 200 -0.11 -16.77 -4.73
N ALA A 201 -0.45 -18.02 -4.43
CA ALA A 201 -0.95 -18.42 -3.13
C ALA A 201 0.12 -18.06 -2.10
N ARG A 202 -0.06 -16.93 -1.42
CA ARG A 202 0.76 -16.60 -0.26
C ARG A 202 0.35 -17.54 0.87
N GLU A 203 1.27 -18.42 1.25
CA GLU A 203 1.19 -19.30 2.41
C GLU A 203 0.79 -18.56 3.70
N ASP A 204 -0.11 -19.20 4.48
CA ASP A 204 -0.26 -19.15 5.95
C ASP A 204 -0.67 -17.84 6.66
N GLY A 205 -1.38 -16.93 5.99
CA GLY A 205 -2.18 -15.91 6.68
C GLY A 205 -3.42 -16.51 7.36
N PRO A 206 -3.96 -15.92 8.46
CA PRO A 206 -5.31 -16.25 8.92
C PRO A 206 -6.33 -15.97 7.80
N PRO A 207 -7.37 -16.80 7.61
CA PRO A 207 -8.44 -16.50 6.67
C PRO A 207 -9.23 -15.27 7.14
N PRO A 208 -9.95 -14.62 6.21
CA PRO A 208 -10.83 -13.49 6.56
C PRO A 208 -11.82 -13.90 7.64
N ARG A 209 -12.20 -12.93 8.48
CA ARG A 209 -13.27 -13.11 9.47
C ARG A 209 -14.42 -12.17 9.17
N CYS A 210 -15.55 -12.38 9.83
CA CYS A 210 -16.72 -11.50 9.68
C CYS A 210 -16.59 -10.20 10.46
N TYR A 211 -15.50 -9.46 10.26
CA TYR A 211 -15.36 -8.13 10.82
C TYR A 211 -15.47 -7.06 9.74
N ARG A 212 -15.90 -5.89 10.20
CA ARG A 212 -15.68 -4.62 9.50
C ARG A 212 -15.03 -3.67 10.48
N VAL A 213 -13.77 -3.36 10.23
CA VAL A 213 -12.91 -2.57 11.12
C VAL A 213 -12.50 -1.31 10.39
N GLN A 214 -12.77 -0.18 11.00
CA GLN A 214 -12.31 1.13 10.56
C GLN A 214 -11.26 1.64 11.54
N VAL A 215 -10.13 2.11 11.01
CA VAL A 215 -9.09 2.79 11.77
C VAL A 215 -8.98 4.22 11.27
N ASP A 216 -9.42 5.15 12.11
CA ASP A 216 -9.18 6.57 11.89
C ASP A 216 -7.76 6.90 12.34
N TYR A 217 -7.07 7.74 11.57
CA TYR A 217 -5.71 8.17 11.90
C TYR A 217 -5.60 9.70 11.89
N ARG A 218 -4.68 10.22 12.71
CA ARG A 218 -4.28 11.63 12.66
C ARG A 218 -2.81 11.81 13.05
N PHE A 219 -2.14 12.74 12.39
CA PHE A 219 -0.80 13.18 12.79
C PHE A 219 -0.92 14.32 13.79
N ALA A 220 -0.61 14.05 15.05
CA ALA A 220 -0.60 15.06 16.11
C ALA A 220 0.76 15.76 16.16
N PRO A 221 0.80 17.10 16.35
CA PRO A 221 2.06 17.86 16.41
C PRO A 221 3.04 17.26 17.41
N GLY A 222 4.27 17.05 16.95
CA GLY A 222 5.38 16.60 17.80
C GLY A 222 5.95 17.73 18.67
N ALA A 223 6.93 17.39 19.50
CA ALA A 223 7.77 18.39 20.14
C ALA A 223 8.56 19.18 19.09
N ALA A 224 9.06 20.37 19.45
CA ALA A 224 9.86 21.18 18.53
C ALA A 224 11.05 20.38 17.98
N GLY A 225 11.13 20.27 16.65
CA GLY A 225 12.18 19.52 15.95
C GLY A 225 11.96 18.01 15.87
N SER A 226 10.82 17.47 16.33
CA SER A 226 10.45 16.07 16.11
C SER A 226 9.40 15.93 15.02
N LEU A 227 9.31 14.72 14.44
CA LEU A 227 8.12 14.35 13.67
C LEU A 227 6.89 14.27 14.57
N ALA A 228 5.74 14.43 13.93
CA ALA A 228 4.42 14.21 14.50
C ALA A 228 4.30 12.80 15.09
N SER A 229 3.47 12.64 16.11
CA SER A 229 3.02 11.31 16.53
C SER A 229 1.81 10.91 15.71
N LEU A 230 1.71 9.63 15.38
CA LEU A 230 0.56 9.04 14.71
C LEU A 230 -0.43 8.56 15.77
N GLU A 231 -1.62 9.15 15.82
CA GLU A 231 -2.70 8.67 16.65
C GLU A 231 -3.68 7.84 15.83
N LEU A 232 -4.11 6.72 16.39
CA LEU A 232 -4.94 5.72 15.73
C LEU A 232 -6.14 5.42 16.61
N VAL A 233 -7.33 5.38 16.03
CA VAL A 233 -8.57 4.99 16.70
C VAL A 233 -9.24 3.91 15.89
N GLN A 234 -9.33 2.70 16.43
CA GLN A 234 -9.98 1.58 15.81
C GLN A 234 -11.38 1.37 16.37
N ARG A 235 -12.33 1.17 15.47
CA ARG A 235 -13.73 0.82 15.76
C ARG A 235 -14.17 -0.23 14.75
N GLY A 236 -15.15 -1.04 15.11
CA GLY A 236 -15.65 -2.02 14.17
C GLY A 236 -16.74 -2.89 14.73
N TRP A 237 -17.17 -3.82 13.90
CA TRP A 237 -18.21 -4.79 14.22
C TRP A 237 -17.71 -6.18 13.87
N ARG A 238 -18.21 -7.19 14.59
CA ARG A 238 -18.13 -8.60 14.22
C ARG A 238 -19.55 -9.14 14.06
N GLY A 239 -19.96 -9.40 12.82
CA GLY A 239 -21.37 -9.61 12.51
C GLY A 239 -22.25 -8.44 12.99
N GLN A 240 -23.12 -8.67 13.97
CA GLN A 240 -23.97 -7.64 14.57
C GLN A 240 -23.44 -7.10 15.92
N GLU A 241 -22.34 -7.64 16.43
CA GLU A 241 -21.76 -7.24 17.70
C GLU A 241 -20.74 -6.10 17.51
N LEU A 242 -20.82 -5.07 18.34
CA LEU A 242 -19.88 -3.95 18.32
C LEU A 242 -18.58 -4.35 19.04
N LEU A 243 -17.45 -4.19 18.35
CA LEU A 243 -16.14 -4.42 18.95
C LEU A 243 -15.75 -3.26 19.89
N PRO A 244 -15.05 -3.53 21.01
CA PRO A 244 -14.51 -2.47 21.86
C PRO A 244 -13.60 -1.53 21.06
N ALA A 245 -13.82 -0.23 21.22
CA ALA A 245 -12.96 0.77 20.59
C ALA A 245 -11.55 0.71 21.20
N GLN A 246 -10.53 0.75 20.34
CA GLN A 246 -9.13 0.75 20.75
C GLN A 246 -8.45 2.02 20.25
N GLN A 247 -7.48 2.52 21.00
CA GLN A 247 -6.75 3.73 20.65
C GLN A 247 -5.26 3.57 20.94
N TRP A 248 -4.42 4.09 20.04
CA TRP A 248 -2.98 4.10 20.19
C TRP A 248 -2.39 5.46 19.82
N THR A 249 -1.26 5.79 20.46
CA THR A 249 -0.38 6.88 20.04
C THR A 249 0.98 6.30 19.71
N VAL A 250 1.33 6.31 18.44
CA VAL A 250 2.56 5.75 17.88
C VAL A 250 3.55 6.87 17.62
N ARG A 251 4.76 6.74 18.16
CA ARG A 251 5.84 7.69 17.90
C ARG A 251 6.71 7.21 16.75
N PHE A 252 7.22 8.16 15.97
CA PHE A 252 8.20 7.87 14.95
C PHE A 252 9.48 7.30 15.56
N ASN A 253 10.00 6.22 14.98
CA ASN A 253 11.28 5.63 15.33
C ASN A 253 12.36 6.07 14.32
N PRO A 254 13.27 6.98 14.69
CA PRO A 254 14.30 7.48 13.76
C PRO A 254 15.36 6.45 13.41
N ARG A 255 15.47 5.32 14.13
CA ARG A 255 16.44 4.26 13.81
C ARG A 255 15.97 3.40 12.64
N SER A 256 14.68 3.08 12.61
CA SER A 256 14.06 2.29 11.54
C SER A 256 13.43 3.14 10.46
N LEU A 257 13.31 4.46 10.69
CA LEU A 257 12.56 5.40 9.85
C LEU A 257 11.10 4.99 9.65
N THR A 258 10.44 4.50 10.72
CA THR A 258 9.06 4.01 10.65
C THR A 258 8.21 4.43 11.85
N TYR A 259 6.89 4.39 11.69
CA TYR A 259 5.92 4.32 12.78
C TYR A 259 5.62 2.82 13.04
N PRO A 260 6.13 2.24 14.13
CA PRO A 260 5.88 0.83 14.44
C PRO A 260 4.43 0.67 14.91
N LEU A 261 3.56 0.19 14.02
CA LEU A 261 2.15 -0.03 14.33
C LEU A 261 2.00 -1.18 15.33
N PRO A 262 1.15 -1.04 16.37
CA PRO A 262 0.79 -2.13 17.27
C PRO A 262 0.14 -3.30 16.51
N ALA A 263 0.36 -4.54 16.97
CA ALA A 263 -0.11 -5.76 16.28
C ALA A 263 -1.64 -5.86 16.10
N GLY A 264 -2.43 -5.16 16.94
CA GLY A 264 -3.90 -5.15 16.87
C GLY A 264 -4.51 -4.10 15.94
N VAL A 265 -3.71 -3.29 15.26
CA VAL A 265 -4.22 -2.27 14.32
C VAL A 265 -4.67 -2.95 13.02
N GLY A 266 -5.93 -2.77 12.65
CA GLY A 266 -6.58 -3.45 11.52
C GLY A 266 -6.97 -4.90 11.79
N ASN A 267 -6.52 -5.47 12.91
CA ASN A 267 -6.77 -6.86 13.31
C ASN A 267 -7.32 -6.88 14.73
N PRO A 268 -8.66 -6.97 14.92
CA PRO A 268 -9.22 -7.04 16.26
C PRO A 268 -8.70 -8.31 16.93
N VAL A 269 -7.98 -8.12 18.04
CA VAL A 269 -7.54 -9.22 18.91
C VAL A 269 -8.76 -9.65 19.71
N ASP A 270 -9.17 -10.92 19.57
CA ASP A 270 -10.12 -11.52 20.50
C ASP A 270 -9.39 -11.64 21.86
N ASP A 271 -9.90 -10.96 22.90
CA ASP A 271 -9.43 -11.10 24.29
C ASP A 271 -9.63 -12.53 24.82
#